data_AF-A0A937WIR2-F1
#
_entry.id   AF-A0A937WIR2-F1
#
_cell.length_a   1.000
_cell.length_b   1.000
_cell.length_c   1.000
_cell.angle_alpha   90.00
_cell.angle_beta   90.00
_cell.angle_gamma   90.00
#
_symmetry.space_group_name_H-M   'P 1'
#
loop_
_entity.id
_entity.type
_entity.pdbx_description
1 polymer ?
#
loop_
_entity_poly.entity_id
_entity_poly.type
_entity_poly.pdbx_seq_one_letter_code
_entity_poly.pdbx_strand_id
1 'polypeptide(L)'
;MREIITRVLQLSKDSDWKDGRVEGWGRWPTLPTSDFRLPTSESGLSLVAVLWIVMILTVIATEFLYSVRLEYYIQSNMVERTKMFYAAKAGLETFIAQLKSDETSYDALTEDWAEGLTGEIEDGMRPNNTLSYKVTVTDEAAKININTADENMLRGVLALAGVSDEETSQTLAQAIVQAREQKFRTVGDLAKVEGMTPEILYGNSQQQLQQTDTQTQQQSETNDEEQQSSKPLVDLVTVHSVDKNVDSGGQNRVDINSANQEQLSQIQGENQQQLLSPQEAQAIIDQRGQQQYNSIGDLFDTPAVSENMFNQMRDSISTEDEEGKVNINTADASQLQSLPSMDQGVAEDIIRYRDSQGQFNNIDDIRNAKVVNLDDMKVLSDKVATTNEQVVAGKINVNTAPAEILQLLPGMDETKAQAIVSYRETNTDTGQSQRSQGANQQGGPFENSGQLLNVEGIDENTFRQIVGLVTYRAYAFMVDSEGVAKDNKTVASCTAIIDRTGNDTIQIKLWKQRW
;
A
#
# COMPACT_ATOMS: atom_id res chain seq x y z
N MET A 1 -14.78 38.26 34.70
CA MET A 1 -15.30 39.64 34.56
C MET A 1 -16.70 39.82 35.19
N ARG A 2 -17.67 38.93 34.92
CA ARG A 2 -19.03 38.93 35.53
C ARG A 2 -19.02 38.87 37.07
N GLU A 3 -18.07 38.14 37.64
CA GLU A 3 -17.89 37.95 39.10
C GLU A 3 -17.37 39.21 39.82
N ILE A 4 -16.52 40.00 39.13
CA ILE A 4 -15.95 41.24 39.68
C ILE A 4 -17.02 42.34 39.71
N ILE A 5 -17.83 42.44 38.65
CA ILE A 5 -18.94 43.40 38.58
C ILE A 5 -20.00 43.10 39.66
N THR A 6 -20.24 41.82 39.96
CA THR A 6 -21.21 41.41 40.99
C THR A 6 -20.73 41.77 42.40
N ARG A 7 -19.44 41.61 42.70
CA ARG A 7 -18.87 41.99 44.01
C ARG A 7 -18.87 43.49 44.27
N VAL A 8 -18.64 44.31 43.24
CA VAL A 8 -18.63 45.78 43.38
C VAL A 8 -20.04 46.34 43.63
N LEU A 9 -21.07 45.76 43.01
CA LEU A 9 -22.47 46.16 43.25
C LEU A 9 -23.00 45.75 44.63
N GLN A 10 -22.40 44.73 45.25
CA GLN A 10 -22.81 44.26 46.58
C GLN A 10 -22.25 45.12 47.71
N LEU A 11 -21.04 45.66 47.56
CA LEU A 11 -20.41 46.59 48.52
C LEU A 11 -21.06 47.99 48.54
N SER A 12 -21.77 48.37 47.47
CA SER A 12 -22.48 49.66 47.39
C SER A 12 -23.81 49.69 48.16
N LYS A 13 -24.31 48.55 48.64
CA LYS A 13 -25.63 48.45 49.29
C LYS A 13 -25.59 48.49 50.82
N ASP A 14 -24.41 48.41 51.44
CA ASP A 14 -24.26 48.17 52.89
C ASP A 14 -23.66 49.33 53.71
N SER A 15 -23.53 50.56 53.18
CA SER A 15 -23.11 51.70 54.01
C SER A 15 -24.29 52.57 54.46
N ASP A 16 -24.81 52.23 55.64
CA ASP A 16 -25.80 52.97 56.42
C ASP A 16 -25.22 54.30 56.97
N TRP A 17 -25.08 55.30 56.09
CA TRP A 17 -24.84 56.68 56.50
C TRP A 17 -25.96 57.60 56.03
N LYS A 18 -27.08 57.53 56.75
CA LYS A 18 -28.08 58.58 56.77
C LYS A 18 -28.30 59.03 58.22
N ASP A 19 -28.28 60.34 58.38
CA ASP A 19 -28.63 61.13 59.57
C ASP A 19 -27.59 61.18 60.71
N GLY A 20 -26.70 62.16 60.57
CA GLY A 20 -25.84 62.64 61.64
C GLY A 20 -26.61 63.20 62.83
N ARG A 21 -26.75 62.40 63.89
CA ARG A 21 -26.88 62.87 65.27
C ARG A 21 -26.07 61.96 66.19
N VAL A 22 -25.09 62.55 66.86
CA VAL A 22 -24.45 61.95 68.04
C VAL A 22 -24.69 62.93 69.18
N GLU A 23 -25.58 62.55 70.11
CA GLU A 23 -25.76 63.27 71.37
C GLU A 23 -24.53 63.07 72.27
N GLY A 24 -24.02 64.15 72.90
CA GLY A 24 -23.02 64.03 73.97
C GLY A 24 -21.71 64.81 73.82
N TRP A 25 -21.55 65.69 72.82
CA TRP A 25 -20.34 66.52 72.67
C TRP A 25 -20.69 68.02 72.58
N GLY A 26 -19.96 68.85 73.33
CA GLY A 26 -20.21 70.30 73.49
C GLY A 26 -20.11 71.13 72.20
N ARG A 27 -20.63 72.37 72.24
CA ARG A 27 -20.67 73.31 71.10
C ARG A 27 -19.27 73.55 70.51
N TRP A 28 -19.10 73.17 69.25
CA TRP A 28 -17.96 73.59 68.43
C TRP A 28 -18.07 75.09 68.06
N PRO A 29 -16.95 75.83 67.97
CA PRO A 29 -16.96 77.23 67.61
C PRO A 29 -17.40 77.42 66.14
N THR A 30 -18.30 78.37 65.89
CA THR A 30 -18.72 78.75 64.54
C THR A 30 -17.55 79.42 63.82
N LEU A 31 -16.99 78.75 62.82
CA LEU A 31 -16.04 79.35 61.88
C LEU A 31 -16.78 80.31 60.93
N PRO A 32 -16.14 81.40 60.48
CA PRO A 32 -16.79 82.43 59.66
C PRO A 32 -17.19 81.85 58.30
N THR A 33 -18.39 82.21 57.83
CA THR A 33 -18.87 81.91 56.47
C THR A 33 -18.09 82.74 55.46
N SER A 34 -16.87 82.32 55.13
CA SER A 34 -16.25 82.69 53.86
C SER A 34 -16.80 81.77 52.79
N ASP A 35 -17.47 82.35 51.79
CA ASP A 35 -17.96 81.67 50.58
C ASP A 35 -16.87 80.79 49.95
N PHE A 36 -16.85 79.51 50.29
CA PHE A 36 -16.04 78.53 49.57
C PHE A 36 -16.84 78.10 48.35
N ARG A 37 -16.75 78.89 47.28
CA ARG A 37 -17.19 78.45 45.95
C ARG A 37 -16.25 77.32 45.52
N LEU A 38 -16.75 76.08 45.58
CA LEU A 38 -16.13 74.97 44.86
C LEU A 38 -16.08 75.36 43.38
N PRO A 39 -14.92 75.33 42.72
CA PRO A 39 -14.86 75.54 41.28
C PRO A 39 -15.62 74.39 40.61
N THR A 40 -16.76 74.68 40.00
CA THR A 40 -17.44 73.76 39.08
C THR A 40 -16.64 73.72 37.79
N SER A 41 -15.58 72.91 37.74
CA SER A 41 -14.98 72.51 36.48
C SER A 41 -15.27 71.04 36.20
N GLU A 42 -16.22 70.79 35.29
CA GLU A 42 -16.51 69.47 34.71
C GLU A 42 -15.37 68.95 33.79
N SER A 43 -14.15 69.46 33.95
CA SER A 43 -13.00 69.15 33.09
C SER A 43 -12.19 67.92 33.52
N GLY A 44 -12.48 67.31 34.68
CA GLY A 44 -11.76 66.13 35.19
C GLY A 44 -12.40 64.77 34.84
N LEU A 45 -13.72 64.70 34.75
CA LEU A 45 -14.47 63.46 34.43
C LEU A 45 -14.28 63.03 32.98
N SER A 46 -14.18 63.99 32.06
CA SER A 46 -13.97 63.75 30.64
C SER A 46 -12.66 63.01 30.35
N LEU A 47 -11.58 63.34 31.06
CA LEU A 47 -10.29 62.66 30.90
C LEU A 47 -10.37 61.19 31.31
N VAL A 48 -11.03 60.90 32.43
CA VAL A 48 -11.20 59.52 32.93
C VAL A 48 -12.05 58.71 31.95
N ALA A 49 -13.16 59.27 31.46
CA ALA A 49 -14.00 58.61 30.46
C ALA A 49 -13.23 58.32 29.16
N VAL A 50 -12.44 59.29 28.67
CA VAL A 50 -11.59 59.10 27.48
C VAL A 50 -10.55 58.01 27.72
N LEU A 51 -9.88 57.97 28.87
CA LEU A 51 -8.89 56.94 29.18
C LEU A 51 -9.53 55.54 29.23
N TRP A 52 -10.73 55.41 29.82
CA TRP A 52 -11.46 54.14 29.82
C TRP A 52 -11.89 53.71 28.41
N ILE A 53 -12.36 54.64 27.59
CA ILE A 53 -12.71 54.36 26.19
C ILE A 53 -11.47 53.92 25.40
N VAL A 54 -10.34 54.62 25.56
CA VAL A 54 -9.07 54.26 24.90
C VAL A 54 -8.58 52.90 25.38
N MET A 55 -8.66 52.60 26.68
CA MET A 55 -8.29 51.29 27.22
C MET A 55 -9.15 50.17 26.63
N ILE A 56 -10.47 50.34 26.60
CA ILE A 56 -11.40 49.35 26.01
C ILE A 56 -11.13 49.18 24.52
N LEU A 57 -10.97 50.28 23.78
CA LEU A 57 -10.63 50.26 22.36
C LEU A 57 -9.30 49.56 22.11
N THR A 58 -8.30 49.76 22.97
CA THR A 58 -6.98 49.11 22.86
C THR A 58 -7.11 47.60 23.06
N VAL A 59 -7.91 47.16 24.05
CA VAL A 59 -8.16 45.72 24.27
C VAL A 59 -8.87 45.11 23.07
N ILE A 60 -9.94 45.76 22.56
CA ILE A 60 -10.68 45.28 21.38
C ILE A 60 -9.78 45.24 20.14
N ALA A 61 -8.98 46.29 19.92
CA ALA A 61 -8.06 46.35 18.79
C ALA A 61 -6.97 45.27 18.87
N THR A 62 -6.47 45.00 20.08
CA THR A 62 -5.47 43.93 20.30
C THR A 62 -6.06 42.56 20.00
N GLU A 63 -7.26 42.27 20.49
CA GLU A 63 -7.96 41.01 20.22
C GLU A 63 -8.25 40.83 18.73
N PHE A 64 -8.72 41.88 18.07
CA PHE A 64 -8.97 41.86 16.63
C PHE A 64 -7.69 41.60 15.83
N LEU A 65 -6.59 42.28 16.16
CA LEU A 65 -5.29 42.05 15.50
C LEU A 65 -4.76 40.63 15.75
N TYR A 66 -4.97 40.09 16.95
CA TYR A 66 -4.61 38.71 17.27
C TYR A 66 -5.43 37.72 16.43
N SER A 67 -6.76 37.90 16.36
CA SER A 67 -7.65 37.08 15.53
C SER A 67 -7.27 37.12 14.05
N VAL A 68 -7.03 38.31 13.48
CA VAL A 68 -6.60 38.45 12.08
C VAL A 68 -5.26 37.75 11.82
N ARG A 69 -4.30 37.84 12.74
CA ARG A 69 -3.01 37.13 12.60
C ARG A 69 -3.21 35.62 12.65
N LEU A 70 -4.00 35.13 13.60
CA LEU A 70 -4.29 33.70 13.72
C LEU A 70 -4.95 33.15 12.45
N GLU A 71 -5.96 33.84 11.94
CA GLU A 71 -6.62 33.49 10.69
C GLU A 71 -5.64 33.48 9.51
N TYR A 72 -4.79 34.51 9.40
CA TYR A 72 -3.75 34.56 8.37
C TYR A 72 -2.82 33.34 8.42
N TYR A 73 -2.35 32.94 9.61
CA TYR A 73 -1.49 31.76 9.76
C TYR A 73 -2.22 30.45 9.39
N ILE A 74 -3.48 30.30 9.81
CA ILE A 74 -4.29 29.12 9.46
C ILE A 74 -4.47 29.03 7.94
N GLN A 75 -4.81 30.14 7.28
CA GLN A 75 -5.00 30.17 5.83
C GLN A 75 -3.69 29.90 5.07
N SER A 76 -2.58 30.50 5.52
CA SER A 76 -1.26 30.25 4.91
C SER A 76 -0.86 28.78 5.02
N ASN A 77 -1.04 28.17 6.19
CA ASN A 77 -0.72 26.76 6.41
C ASN A 77 -1.61 25.83 5.56
N MET A 78 -2.89 26.16 5.40
CA MET A 78 -3.80 25.40 4.53
C MET A 78 -3.38 25.45 3.05
N VAL A 79 -3.00 26.64 2.56
CA VAL A 79 -2.47 26.81 1.20
C VAL A 79 -1.17 26.04 1.01
N GLU A 80 -0.24 26.13 1.96
CA GLU A 80 1.04 25.43 1.91
C GLU A 80 0.87 23.90 1.91
N ARG A 81 0.02 23.37 2.80
CA ARG A 81 -0.32 21.93 2.80
C ARG A 81 -0.93 21.47 1.50
N THR A 82 -1.85 22.26 0.94
CA THR A 82 -2.47 21.94 -0.36
C THR A 82 -1.43 21.89 -1.47
N LYS A 83 -0.50 22.85 -1.51
CA LYS A 83 0.60 22.86 -2.49
C LYS A 83 1.49 21.62 -2.37
N MET A 84 1.90 21.28 -1.15
CA MET A 84 2.74 20.11 -0.90
C MET A 84 2.01 18.81 -1.25
N PHE A 85 0.69 18.73 -1.02
CA PHE A 85 -0.11 17.59 -1.45
C PHE A 85 -0.11 17.43 -2.99
N TYR A 86 -0.24 18.53 -3.74
CA TYR A 86 -0.14 18.46 -5.20
C TYR A 86 1.29 18.16 -5.68
N ALA A 87 2.32 18.56 -4.94
CA ALA A 87 3.69 18.13 -5.21
C ALA A 87 3.87 16.61 -5.00
N ALA A 88 3.35 16.05 -3.92
CA ALA A 88 3.30 14.59 -3.70
C ALA A 88 2.53 13.89 -4.84
N LYS A 89 1.37 14.42 -5.23
CA LYS A 89 0.62 13.87 -6.37
C LYS A 89 1.44 13.92 -7.66
N ALA A 90 2.19 14.98 -7.91
CA ALA A 90 3.08 15.05 -9.07
C ALA A 90 4.15 13.96 -9.02
N GLY A 91 4.73 13.68 -7.84
CA GLY A 91 5.68 12.58 -7.66
C GLY A 91 5.11 11.21 -8.02
N LEU A 92 3.89 10.91 -7.56
CA LEU A 92 3.17 9.70 -7.96
C LEU A 92 2.97 9.61 -9.48
N GLU A 93 2.48 10.68 -10.12
CA GLU A 93 2.22 10.68 -11.57
C GLU A 93 3.53 10.55 -12.36
N THR A 94 4.63 11.13 -11.87
CA THR A 94 5.98 10.92 -12.43
C THR A 94 6.39 9.46 -12.38
N PHE A 95 6.16 8.77 -11.26
CA PHE A 95 6.45 7.34 -11.17
C PHE A 95 5.55 6.51 -12.11
N ILE A 96 4.25 6.82 -12.19
CA ILE A 96 3.34 6.16 -13.15
C ILE A 96 3.83 6.35 -14.59
N ALA A 97 4.34 7.54 -14.93
CA ALA A 97 4.91 7.78 -16.25
C ALA A 97 6.18 6.97 -16.51
N GLN A 98 7.08 6.87 -15.52
CA GLN A 98 8.28 6.03 -15.59
C GLN A 98 7.91 4.56 -15.79
N LEU A 99 6.93 4.05 -15.03
CA LEU A 99 6.46 2.67 -15.12
C LEU A 99 5.84 2.33 -16.49
N LYS A 100 5.24 3.32 -17.18
CA LYS A 100 4.73 3.15 -18.55
C LYS A 100 5.82 3.16 -19.61
N SER A 101 6.93 3.85 -19.35
CA SER A 101 8.08 3.89 -20.26
C SER A 101 9.06 2.74 -20.03
N ASP A 102 8.85 1.95 -19.00
CA ASP A 102 9.69 0.83 -18.66
C ASP A 102 9.47 -0.34 -19.65
N GLU A 103 10.56 -0.75 -20.30
CA GLU A 103 10.58 -1.82 -21.31
C GLU A 103 11.33 -3.07 -20.81
N THR A 104 11.70 -3.11 -19.52
CA THR A 104 12.41 -4.26 -18.95
C THR A 104 11.50 -5.50 -18.89
N SER A 105 12.13 -6.68 -18.99
CA SER A 105 11.42 -7.96 -18.92
C SER A 105 11.33 -8.52 -17.50
N TYR A 106 11.81 -7.80 -16.50
CA TYR A 106 11.84 -8.17 -15.07
C TYR A 106 11.80 -6.91 -14.22
N ASP A 107 11.46 -7.03 -12.94
CA ASP A 107 11.53 -5.91 -11.99
C ASP A 107 12.46 -6.24 -10.84
N ALA A 108 13.47 -5.40 -10.60
CA ALA A 108 14.52 -5.66 -9.60
C ALA A 108 14.91 -4.42 -8.79
N LEU A 109 15.51 -4.65 -7.62
CA LEU A 109 16.01 -3.56 -6.75
C LEU A 109 17.19 -2.76 -7.34
N THR A 110 17.73 -3.19 -8.47
CA THR A 110 18.80 -2.50 -9.20
C THR A 110 18.29 -1.45 -10.18
N GLU A 111 16.98 -1.34 -10.37
CA GLU A 111 16.37 -0.38 -11.28
C GLU A 111 16.16 0.99 -10.63
N ASP A 112 16.08 2.04 -11.47
CA ASP A 112 15.94 3.44 -11.05
C ASP A 112 14.74 3.69 -10.12
N TRP A 113 13.67 2.89 -10.24
CA TRP A 113 12.49 3.04 -9.41
C TRP A 113 12.72 2.62 -7.94
N ALA A 114 13.66 1.69 -7.70
CA ALA A 114 13.89 1.09 -6.39
C ALA A 114 14.67 2.01 -5.43
N GLU A 115 15.54 2.87 -5.95
CA GLU A 115 16.28 3.86 -5.14
C GLU A 115 15.39 5.02 -4.63
N GLY A 116 14.18 5.15 -5.18
CA GLY A 116 13.24 6.22 -4.89
C GLY A 116 13.49 7.47 -5.73
N LEU A 117 12.42 8.21 -6.00
CA LEU A 117 12.45 9.36 -6.90
C LEU A 117 12.37 10.66 -6.09
N THR A 118 13.19 11.63 -6.46
CA THR A 118 13.04 13.00 -5.96
C THR A 118 12.86 13.94 -7.13
N GLY A 119 12.07 14.99 -6.95
CA GLY A 119 11.85 15.96 -8.00
C GLY A 119 11.31 17.27 -7.48
N GLU A 120 11.31 18.26 -8.37
CA GLU A 120 10.78 19.59 -8.08
C GLU A 120 9.80 20.01 -9.17
N ILE A 121 8.71 20.66 -8.77
CA ILE A 121 7.73 21.28 -9.67
C ILE A 121 7.65 22.78 -9.43
N GLU A 122 7.32 23.53 -10.47
CA GLU A 122 7.11 24.98 -10.35
C GLU A 122 5.78 25.29 -9.63
N ASP A 123 5.83 26.23 -8.69
CA ASP A 123 4.65 26.75 -7.99
C ASP A 123 3.87 27.69 -8.92
N GLY A 124 2.79 27.20 -9.53
CA GLY A 124 1.93 27.99 -10.41
C GLY A 124 1.28 29.24 -9.77
N MET A 125 1.30 29.37 -8.44
CA MET A 125 0.80 30.57 -7.74
C MET A 125 1.90 31.57 -7.39
N ARG A 126 3.17 31.15 -7.35
CA ARG A 126 4.32 31.99 -7.02
C ARG A 126 5.43 31.73 -8.04
N PRO A 127 5.54 32.55 -9.09
CA PRO A 127 6.62 32.43 -10.07
C PRO A 127 7.98 32.40 -9.37
N ASN A 128 8.90 31.55 -9.85
CA ASN A 128 10.23 31.31 -9.28
C ASN A 128 10.27 30.63 -7.89
N ASN A 129 9.18 30.00 -7.45
CA ASN A 129 9.20 29.11 -6.30
C ASN A 129 9.02 27.66 -6.77
N THR A 130 9.80 26.74 -6.23
CA THR A 130 9.67 25.30 -6.50
C THR A 130 9.09 24.58 -5.29
N LEU A 131 8.39 23.48 -5.56
CA LEU A 131 7.86 22.55 -4.57
C LEU A 131 8.56 21.21 -4.79
N SER A 132 9.16 20.65 -3.74
CA SER A 132 9.90 19.41 -3.83
C SER A 132 9.01 18.24 -3.40
N TYR A 133 9.22 17.08 -4.03
CA TYR A 133 8.59 15.83 -3.65
C TYR A 133 9.63 14.72 -3.55
N LYS A 134 9.30 13.70 -2.75
CA LYS A 134 10.02 12.44 -2.63
C LYS A 134 9.03 11.29 -2.86
N VAL A 135 9.45 10.24 -3.54
CA VAL A 135 8.67 9.04 -3.81
C VAL A 135 9.47 7.84 -3.36
N THR A 136 8.84 6.96 -2.60
CA THR A 136 9.35 5.64 -2.26
C THR A 136 8.40 4.61 -2.84
N VAL A 137 8.97 3.64 -3.54
CA VAL A 137 8.23 2.60 -4.24
C VAL A 137 8.59 1.26 -3.61
N THR A 138 7.60 0.40 -3.45
CA THR A 138 7.77 -0.95 -2.94
C THR A 138 7.00 -1.91 -3.82
N ASP A 139 7.68 -2.96 -4.28
CA ASP A 139 7.03 -4.08 -4.98
C ASP A 139 6.19 -4.88 -3.97
N GLU A 140 4.89 -5.00 -4.24
CA GLU A 140 4.00 -5.77 -3.37
C GLU A 140 4.22 -7.29 -3.50
N ALA A 141 4.79 -7.76 -4.62
CA ALA A 141 5.23 -9.15 -4.77
C ALA A 141 6.50 -9.47 -3.96
N ALA A 142 7.15 -8.48 -3.33
CA ALA A 142 8.22 -8.74 -2.36
C ALA A 142 7.68 -9.28 -1.01
N LYS A 143 6.35 -9.27 -0.81
CA LYS A 143 5.65 -9.63 0.43
C LYS A 143 4.82 -10.90 0.27
N ILE A 144 4.36 -11.48 1.37
CA ILE A 144 3.47 -12.64 1.35
C ILE A 144 2.01 -12.24 1.13
N ASN A 145 1.36 -12.84 0.14
CA ASN A 145 -0.07 -12.63 -0.09
C ASN A 145 -0.93 -13.44 0.89
N ILE A 146 -1.63 -12.77 1.81
CA ILE A 146 -2.44 -13.44 2.86
C ILE A 146 -3.66 -14.20 2.32
N ASN A 147 -4.13 -13.86 1.11
CA ASN A 147 -5.28 -14.52 0.51
C ASN A 147 -4.92 -15.88 -0.08
N THR A 148 -3.64 -16.11 -0.41
CA THR A 148 -3.18 -17.33 -1.11
C THR A 148 -2.14 -18.12 -0.33
N ALA A 149 -1.43 -17.51 0.62
CA ALA A 149 -0.38 -18.16 1.41
C ALA A 149 -0.88 -19.41 2.13
N ASP A 150 -0.04 -20.44 2.22
CA ASP A 150 -0.38 -21.62 3.01
C ASP A 150 -0.21 -21.36 4.53
N GLU A 151 -0.67 -22.30 5.36
CA GLU A 151 -0.59 -22.18 6.81
C GLU A 151 0.86 -22.07 7.31
N ASN A 152 1.83 -22.71 6.64
CA ASN A 152 3.24 -22.68 7.05
C ASN A 152 3.87 -21.32 6.78
N MET A 153 3.61 -20.74 5.60
CA MET A 153 4.05 -19.40 5.23
C MET A 153 3.46 -18.35 6.17
N LEU A 154 2.17 -18.48 6.53
CA LEU A 154 1.52 -17.58 7.49
C LEU A 154 2.16 -17.66 8.87
N ARG A 155 2.43 -18.88 9.37
CA ARG A 155 3.13 -19.07 10.65
C ARG A 155 4.53 -18.47 10.65
N GLY A 156 5.27 -18.65 9.55
CA GLY A 156 6.60 -18.08 9.39
C GLY A 156 6.59 -16.55 9.36
N VAL A 157 5.65 -15.94 8.63
CA VAL A 157 5.44 -14.48 8.65
C VAL A 157 5.06 -13.97 10.03
N LEU A 158 4.20 -14.67 10.76
CA LEU A 158 3.81 -14.29 12.12
C LEU A 158 5.01 -14.37 13.09
N ALA A 159 5.88 -15.37 12.92
CA ALA A 159 7.12 -15.46 13.67
C ALA A 159 8.05 -14.26 13.40
N LEU A 160 8.19 -13.84 12.13
CA LEU A 160 8.93 -12.62 11.77
C LEU A 160 8.28 -11.35 12.34
N ALA A 161 6.96 -11.35 12.51
CA ALA A 161 6.20 -10.28 13.16
C ALA A 161 6.31 -10.24 14.69
N GLY A 162 7.11 -11.14 15.29
CA GLY A 162 7.34 -11.19 16.73
C GLY A 162 6.40 -12.12 17.50
N VAL A 163 5.60 -12.95 16.81
CA VAL A 163 4.80 -14.01 17.45
C VAL A 163 5.71 -15.21 17.72
N SER A 164 6.41 -15.19 18.85
CA SER A 164 7.38 -16.23 19.22
C SER A 164 6.75 -17.52 19.73
N ASP A 165 5.49 -17.47 20.17
CA ASP A 165 4.80 -18.63 20.71
C ASP A 165 4.14 -19.45 19.59
N GLU A 166 4.52 -20.73 19.53
CA GLU A 166 4.13 -21.63 18.44
C GLU A 166 2.61 -21.92 18.43
N GLU A 167 2.00 -22.03 19.62
CA GLU A 167 0.56 -22.30 19.77
C GLU A 167 -0.27 -21.11 19.28
N THR A 168 0.12 -19.89 19.68
CA THR A 168 -0.52 -18.65 19.21
C THR A 168 -0.28 -18.42 17.72
N SER A 169 0.94 -18.65 17.21
CA SER A 169 1.24 -18.54 15.77
C SER A 169 0.38 -19.49 14.93
N GLN A 170 0.25 -20.75 15.37
CA GLN A 170 -0.61 -21.72 14.70
C GLN A 170 -2.09 -21.33 14.76
N THR A 171 -2.58 -20.93 15.95
CA THR A 171 -3.98 -20.51 16.12
C THR A 171 -4.31 -19.29 15.26
N LEU A 172 -3.41 -18.31 15.21
CA LEU A 172 -3.56 -17.11 14.38
C LEU A 172 -3.51 -17.44 12.89
N ALA A 173 -2.58 -18.27 12.45
CA ALA A 173 -2.51 -18.69 11.05
C ALA A 173 -3.82 -19.38 10.62
N GLN A 174 -4.36 -20.27 11.46
CA GLN A 174 -5.67 -20.91 11.22
C GLN A 174 -6.81 -19.90 11.20
N ALA A 175 -6.81 -18.93 12.11
CA ALA A 175 -7.81 -17.87 12.13
C ALA A 175 -7.76 -17.00 10.86
N ILE A 176 -6.57 -16.71 10.33
CA ILE A 176 -6.38 -16.02 9.05
C ILE A 176 -6.92 -16.87 7.88
N VAL A 177 -6.60 -18.16 7.85
CA VAL A 177 -7.08 -19.11 6.82
C VAL A 177 -8.60 -19.26 6.83
N GLN A 178 -9.24 -19.20 8.01
CA GLN A 178 -10.69 -19.21 8.12
C GLN A 178 -11.30 -17.86 7.69
N ALA A 179 -10.71 -16.75 8.12
CA ALA A 179 -11.21 -15.42 7.80
C ALA A 179 -11.06 -15.06 6.30
N ARG A 180 -10.05 -15.62 5.60
CA ARG A 180 -9.86 -15.38 4.16
C ARG A 180 -10.91 -16.01 3.26
N GLU A 181 -11.84 -16.82 3.75
CA GLU A 181 -12.98 -17.32 2.94
C GLU A 181 -13.75 -16.16 2.27
N GLN A 182 -13.75 -14.97 2.87
CA GLN A 182 -14.36 -13.77 2.29
C GLN A 182 -13.41 -12.89 1.45
N LYS A 183 -12.15 -13.32 1.28
CA LYS A 183 -11.00 -12.57 0.72
C LYS A 183 -10.76 -11.22 1.41
N PHE A 184 -9.55 -11.02 1.94
CA PHE A 184 -9.16 -9.73 2.52
C PHE A 184 -9.00 -8.68 1.42
N ARG A 185 -9.56 -7.49 1.64
CA ARG A 185 -9.51 -6.36 0.68
C ARG A 185 -8.34 -5.44 0.96
N THR A 186 -7.95 -5.37 2.23
CA THR A 186 -6.81 -4.58 2.70
C THR A 186 -6.08 -5.38 3.76
N VAL A 187 -4.79 -5.12 3.94
CA VAL A 187 -4.03 -5.69 5.06
C VAL A 187 -4.65 -5.30 6.42
N GLY A 188 -5.28 -4.12 6.49
CA GLY A 188 -5.99 -3.68 7.70
C GLY A 188 -7.19 -4.55 8.09
N ASP A 189 -7.74 -5.36 7.19
CA ASP A 189 -8.82 -6.30 7.53
C ASP A 189 -8.34 -7.42 8.47
N LEU A 190 -7.03 -7.67 8.54
CA LEU A 190 -6.43 -8.59 9.52
C LEU A 190 -6.75 -8.20 10.97
N ALA A 191 -6.99 -6.92 11.25
CA ALA A 191 -7.39 -6.46 12.58
C ALA A 191 -8.73 -7.06 13.06
N LYS A 192 -9.53 -7.65 12.16
CA LYS A 192 -10.79 -8.33 12.50
C LYS A 192 -10.60 -9.81 12.85
N VAL A 193 -9.43 -10.37 12.58
CA VAL A 193 -9.12 -11.78 12.85
C VAL A 193 -9.01 -11.97 14.36
N GLU A 194 -9.65 -13.02 14.86
CA GLU A 194 -9.61 -13.36 16.29
C GLU A 194 -8.17 -13.62 16.75
N GLY A 195 -7.77 -12.98 17.85
CA GLY A 195 -6.41 -13.05 18.38
C GLY A 195 -5.41 -12.05 17.78
N MET A 196 -5.74 -11.37 16.67
CA MET A 196 -4.86 -10.36 16.08
C MET A 196 -4.77 -9.12 16.97
N THR A 197 -3.54 -8.66 17.27
CA THR A 197 -3.33 -7.45 18.08
C THR A 197 -2.72 -6.30 17.27
N PRO A 198 -2.94 -5.04 17.68
CA PRO A 198 -2.29 -3.89 17.04
C PRO A 198 -0.77 -3.94 17.08
N GLU A 199 -0.18 -4.56 18.10
CA GLU A 199 1.27 -4.70 18.26
C GLU A 199 1.85 -5.65 17.20
N ILE A 200 1.18 -6.76 16.90
CA ILE A 200 1.57 -7.67 15.81
C ILE A 200 1.36 -6.97 14.46
N LEU A 201 0.21 -6.33 14.28
CA LEU A 201 -0.18 -5.77 13.00
C LEU A 201 0.66 -4.55 12.60
N TYR A 202 0.80 -3.58 13.51
CA TYR A 202 1.43 -2.28 13.25
C TYR A 202 2.80 -2.11 13.93
N GLY A 203 3.23 -3.06 14.75
CA GLY A 203 4.46 -2.97 15.54
C GLY A 203 4.31 -2.07 16.77
N ASN A 204 5.34 -2.08 17.62
CA ASN A 204 5.39 -1.25 18.81
C ASN A 204 5.78 0.19 18.45
N SER A 205 4.87 1.15 18.66
CA SER A 205 5.05 2.57 18.29
C SER A 205 6.27 3.25 18.94
N GLN A 206 6.88 2.65 19.97
CA GLN A 206 8.09 3.19 20.62
C GLN A 206 9.38 2.94 19.81
N GLN A 207 9.44 1.90 18.97
CA GLN A 207 10.63 1.61 18.15
C GLN A 207 10.72 2.52 16.90
N GLN A 208 9.57 2.92 16.32
CA GLN A 208 9.53 3.86 15.18
C GLN A 208 10.00 5.28 15.54
N LEU A 209 9.87 5.70 16.80
CA LEU A 209 10.32 7.03 17.25
C LEU A 209 11.84 7.10 17.49
N GLN A 210 12.54 5.97 17.66
CA GLN A 210 13.99 5.94 17.94
C GLN A 210 14.85 5.83 16.68
N GLN A 211 14.31 5.36 15.55
CA GLN A 211 15.06 5.35 14.29
C GLN A 211 15.18 6.73 13.63
N THR A 212 14.36 7.71 14.02
CA THR A 212 14.43 9.07 13.43
C THR A 212 15.53 9.93 14.04
N ASP A 213 16.02 9.63 15.26
CA ASP A 213 17.00 10.46 15.97
C ASP A 213 18.45 9.95 15.94
N THR A 214 18.73 8.79 15.33
CA THR A 214 20.04 8.13 15.44
C THR A 214 20.89 8.16 14.15
N GLN A 215 20.88 9.28 13.42
CA GLN A 215 21.92 9.57 12.40
C GLN A 215 23.00 10.56 12.88
N THR A 216 23.10 10.83 14.19
CA THR A 216 24.17 11.66 14.73
C THR A 216 24.95 10.96 15.84
N GLN A 217 26.12 10.45 15.45
CA GLN A 217 27.32 10.16 16.26
C GLN A 217 27.44 8.83 17.05
N GLN A 218 28.39 8.03 16.53
CA GLN A 218 29.47 7.27 17.21
C GLN A 218 29.16 6.00 18.05
N GLN A 219 29.60 4.89 17.45
CA GLN A 219 30.24 3.66 17.95
C GLN A 219 30.35 3.36 19.47
N SER A 220 29.83 2.16 19.78
CA SER A 220 30.38 1.07 20.61
C SER A 220 30.22 1.13 22.14
N GLU A 221 29.44 0.21 22.70
CA GLU A 221 29.94 -1.06 23.28
C GLU A 221 28.78 -2.00 23.70
N THR A 222 28.82 -3.22 23.15
CA THR A 222 28.28 -4.52 23.63
C THR A 222 27.09 -4.57 24.60
N ASN A 223 25.95 -5.04 24.07
CA ASN A 223 25.15 -6.11 24.67
C ASN A 223 24.62 -6.96 23.51
N ASP A 224 25.26 -8.10 23.27
CA ASP A 224 24.80 -9.14 22.36
C ASP A 224 23.64 -9.91 23.03
N GLU A 225 22.46 -9.29 23.05
CA GLU A 225 21.23 -10.02 22.83
C GLU A 225 20.74 -9.50 21.48
N GLU A 226 20.89 -10.29 20.42
CA GLU A 226 20.22 -10.06 19.15
C GLU A 226 18.71 -10.05 19.43
N GLN A 227 18.18 -8.89 19.82
CA GLN A 227 16.76 -8.61 19.71
C GLN A 227 16.48 -8.63 18.21
N GLN A 228 16.11 -9.81 17.72
CA GLN A 228 15.57 -10.02 16.39
C GLN A 228 14.48 -8.96 16.20
N SER A 229 14.82 -7.91 15.44
CA SER A 229 13.98 -6.73 15.32
C SER A 229 12.70 -7.15 14.62
N SER A 230 11.65 -7.44 15.38
CA SER A 230 10.35 -7.85 14.86
C SER A 230 9.83 -6.76 13.92
N LYS A 231 9.66 -7.09 12.63
CA LYS A 231 9.07 -6.18 11.64
C LYS A 231 7.55 -6.21 11.82
N PRO A 232 6.83 -5.09 11.68
CA PRO A 232 5.38 -5.12 11.81
C PRO A 232 4.77 -5.96 10.67
N LEU A 233 3.69 -6.68 10.95
CA LEU A 233 3.08 -7.60 9.98
C LEU A 233 2.68 -6.88 8.68
N VAL A 234 2.23 -5.62 8.76
CA VAL A 234 1.85 -4.80 7.59
C VAL A 234 2.98 -4.60 6.58
N ASP A 235 4.24 -4.72 6.99
CA ASP A 235 5.40 -4.56 6.10
C ASP A 235 5.78 -5.88 5.43
N LEU A 236 5.33 -7.02 5.97
CA LEU A 236 5.66 -8.37 5.51
C LEU A 236 4.60 -8.98 4.61
N VAL A 237 3.37 -8.46 4.63
CA VAL A 237 2.22 -9.03 3.93
C VAL A 237 1.56 -8.06 2.97
N THR A 238 0.90 -8.64 1.97
CA THR A 238 0.07 -7.92 1.00
C THR A 238 -1.24 -8.67 0.74
N VAL A 239 -2.20 -7.97 0.14
CA VAL A 239 -3.36 -8.58 -0.54
C VAL A 239 -3.28 -8.41 -2.06
N HIS A 240 -2.25 -7.74 -2.55
CA HIS A 240 -2.02 -7.33 -3.93
C HIS A 240 -0.69 -7.87 -4.45
N SER A 241 -0.51 -9.18 -4.45
CA SER A 241 0.54 -9.83 -5.24
C SER A 241 -0.15 -10.58 -6.37
N VAL A 242 0.04 -10.09 -7.59
CA VAL A 242 -0.54 -10.61 -8.83
C VAL A 242 0.54 -10.68 -9.89
N ASP A 243 0.46 -11.69 -10.74
CA ASP A 243 1.29 -11.91 -11.90
C ASP A 243 0.40 -12.17 -13.11
N LYS A 244 0.81 -11.74 -14.30
CA LYS A 244 0.15 -12.16 -15.53
C LYS A 244 0.56 -13.60 -15.83
N ASN A 245 -0.40 -14.42 -16.24
CA ASN A 245 -0.12 -15.76 -16.76
C ASN A 245 0.43 -15.70 -18.19
N VAL A 246 1.51 -14.95 -18.38
CA VAL A 246 2.21 -14.76 -19.64
C VAL A 246 3.67 -15.13 -19.50
N ASP A 247 4.29 -15.49 -20.61
CA ASP A 247 5.72 -15.72 -20.68
C ASP A 247 6.52 -14.40 -20.72
N SER A 248 7.84 -14.51 -20.72
CA SER A 248 8.76 -13.38 -20.82
C SER A 248 8.57 -12.55 -22.09
N GLY A 249 8.06 -13.16 -23.17
CA GLY A 249 7.69 -12.50 -24.42
C GLY A 249 6.31 -11.86 -24.43
N GLY A 250 5.54 -12.01 -23.34
CA GLY A 250 4.19 -11.47 -23.18
C GLY A 250 3.09 -12.31 -23.86
N GLN A 251 3.37 -13.54 -24.28
CA GLN A 251 2.35 -14.47 -24.79
C GLN A 251 1.70 -15.22 -23.62
N ASN A 252 0.40 -15.53 -23.72
CA ASN A 252 -0.29 -16.30 -22.69
C ASN A 252 0.35 -17.68 -22.52
N ARG A 253 0.62 -18.05 -21.26
CA ARG A 253 1.10 -19.38 -20.92
C ARG A 253 0.02 -20.41 -21.20
N VAL A 254 0.44 -21.56 -21.71
CA VAL A 254 -0.44 -22.70 -22.00
C VAL A 254 -0.65 -23.50 -20.72
N ASP A 255 -1.91 -23.64 -20.28
CA ASP A 255 -2.23 -24.52 -19.14
C ASP A 255 -2.09 -26.00 -19.55
N ILE A 256 -1.13 -26.68 -18.95
CA ILE A 256 -0.82 -28.09 -19.27
C ILE A 256 -1.89 -29.07 -18.80
N ASN A 257 -2.78 -28.68 -17.88
CA ASN A 257 -3.87 -29.53 -17.41
C ASN A 257 -5.08 -29.49 -18.35
N SER A 258 -5.35 -28.35 -19.02
CA SER A 258 -6.49 -28.16 -19.93
C SER A 258 -6.13 -28.26 -21.42
N ALA A 259 -4.91 -27.86 -21.81
CA ALA A 259 -4.56 -27.62 -23.20
C ALA A 259 -4.71 -28.83 -24.12
N ASN A 260 -5.21 -28.63 -25.33
CA ASN A 260 -5.28 -29.69 -26.34
C ASN A 260 -3.92 -29.90 -27.04
N GLN A 261 -3.83 -30.93 -27.88
CA GLN A 261 -2.60 -31.29 -28.59
C GLN A 261 -2.08 -30.16 -29.49
N GLU A 262 -2.98 -29.39 -30.11
CA GLU A 262 -2.60 -28.27 -30.97
C GLU A 262 -1.98 -27.14 -30.14
N GLN A 263 -2.60 -26.76 -29.02
CA GLN A 263 -2.10 -25.74 -28.08
C GLN A 263 -0.72 -26.12 -27.52
N LEU A 264 -0.52 -27.37 -27.12
CA LEU A 264 0.80 -27.85 -26.66
C LEU A 264 1.84 -27.82 -27.79
N SER A 265 1.46 -28.17 -29.02
CA SER A 265 2.37 -28.15 -30.18
C SER A 265 2.74 -26.72 -30.64
N GLN A 266 1.96 -25.71 -30.24
CA GLN A 266 2.22 -24.30 -30.54
C GLN A 266 3.27 -23.66 -29.61
N ILE A 267 3.69 -24.36 -28.54
CA ILE A 267 4.77 -23.90 -27.67
C ILE A 267 6.08 -23.91 -28.46
N GLN A 268 6.68 -22.72 -28.60
CA GLN A 268 7.90 -22.49 -29.38
C GLN A 268 9.07 -22.18 -28.46
N GLY A 269 10.25 -22.72 -28.80
CA GLY A 269 11.49 -22.37 -28.08
C GLY A 269 12.05 -21.01 -28.51
N GLU A 270 13.17 -20.61 -27.91
CA GLU A 270 13.85 -19.33 -28.13
C GLU A 270 14.08 -18.96 -29.61
N ASN A 271 14.13 -19.96 -30.52
CA ASN A 271 14.34 -19.78 -31.96
C ASN A 271 13.10 -20.02 -32.83
N GLN A 272 11.89 -19.93 -32.27
CA GLN A 272 10.63 -20.27 -32.96
C GLN A 272 10.57 -21.72 -33.47
N GLN A 273 11.41 -22.59 -32.92
CA GLN A 273 11.43 -23.99 -33.27
C GLN A 273 10.33 -24.71 -32.50
N GLN A 274 9.61 -25.59 -33.19
CA GLN A 274 8.63 -26.46 -32.55
C GLN A 274 9.35 -27.34 -31.51
N LEU A 275 8.98 -27.16 -30.25
CA LEU A 275 9.54 -27.89 -29.12
C LEU A 275 8.94 -29.28 -29.02
N LEU A 276 7.61 -29.35 -28.99
CA LEU A 276 6.86 -30.57 -28.78
C LEU A 276 6.40 -31.16 -30.11
N SER A 277 6.84 -32.38 -30.38
CA SER A 277 6.22 -33.20 -31.42
C SER A 277 4.80 -33.60 -31.01
N PRO A 278 3.92 -33.93 -31.98
CA PRO A 278 2.57 -34.40 -31.67
C PRO A 278 2.54 -35.62 -30.73
N GLN A 279 3.59 -36.47 -30.76
CA GLN A 279 3.70 -37.65 -29.90
C GLN A 279 4.05 -37.26 -28.45
N GLU A 280 4.94 -36.29 -28.27
CA GLU A 280 5.32 -35.78 -26.94
C GLU A 280 4.16 -35.00 -26.31
N ALA A 281 3.45 -34.17 -27.10
CA ALA A 281 2.23 -33.51 -26.66
C ALA A 281 1.15 -34.52 -26.22
N GLN A 282 0.99 -35.62 -26.96
CA GLN A 282 0.05 -36.68 -26.57
C GLN A 282 0.47 -37.39 -25.27
N ALA A 283 1.78 -37.61 -25.06
CA ALA A 283 2.26 -38.22 -23.82
C ALA A 283 1.98 -37.36 -22.59
N ILE A 284 2.09 -36.03 -22.70
CA ILE A 284 1.68 -35.09 -21.65
C ILE A 284 0.17 -35.21 -21.37
N ILE A 285 -0.65 -35.29 -22.42
CA ILE A 285 -2.11 -35.47 -22.30
C ILE A 285 -2.49 -36.81 -21.66
N ASP A 286 -1.78 -37.89 -22.02
CA ASP A 286 -2.03 -39.22 -21.47
C ASP A 286 -1.64 -39.28 -19.99
N GLN A 287 -0.50 -38.66 -19.63
CA GLN A 287 0.00 -38.62 -18.26
C GLN A 287 -0.92 -37.78 -17.35
N ARG A 288 -1.34 -36.58 -17.77
CA ARG A 288 -2.27 -35.76 -16.98
C ARG A 288 -3.64 -36.41 -16.78
N GLY A 289 -4.03 -37.31 -17.70
CA GLY A 289 -5.26 -38.10 -17.58
C GLY A 289 -5.20 -39.14 -16.46
N GLN A 290 -4.00 -39.52 -16.00
CA GLN A 290 -3.78 -40.40 -14.86
C GLN A 290 -3.60 -39.62 -13.56
N GLN A 291 -2.81 -38.55 -13.61
CA GLN A 291 -2.52 -37.68 -12.47
C GLN A 291 -2.39 -36.23 -12.96
N GLN A 292 -3.24 -35.34 -12.46
CA GLN A 292 -3.15 -33.91 -12.74
C GLN A 292 -1.79 -33.36 -12.27
N TYR A 293 -1.24 -32.41 -13.03
CA TYR A 293 -0.02 -31.72 -12.68
C TYR A 293 -0.34 -30.63 -11.66
N ASN A 294 0.28 -30.68 -10.48
CA ASN A 294 0.09 -29.68 -9.43
C ASN A 294 1.08 -28.51 -9.59
N SER A 295 2.23 -28.78 -10.20
CA SER A 295 3.27 -27.80 -10.53
C SER A 295 3.81 -28.09 -11.92
N ILE A 296 4.24 -27.05 -12.64
CA ILE A 296 4.96 -27.25 -13.92
C ILE A 296 6.19 -28.15 -13.74
N GLY A 297 6.75 -28.19 -12.53
CA GLY A 297 7.84 -29.09 -12.18
C GLY A 297 7.48 -30.58 -12.28
N ASP A 298 6.22 -30.98 -12.21
CA ASP A 298 5.79 -32.38 -12.36
C ASP A 298 6.06 -32.93 -13.79
N LEU A 299 6.32 -32.04 -14.76
CA LEU A 299 6.68 -32.43 -16.12
C LEU A 299 8.02 -33.15 -16.24
N PHE A 300 8.95 -32.95 -15.30
CA PHE A 300 10.20 -33.70 -15.26
C PHE A 300 9.98 -35.22 -15.11
N ASP A 301 8.85 -35.64 -14.52
CA ASP A 301 8.51 -37.06 -14.38
C ASP A 301 7.84 -37.62 -15.63
N THR A 302 7.58 -36.79 -16.63
CA THR A 302 6.96 -37.18 -17.90
C THR A 302 8.04 -37.73 -18.83
N PRO A 303 8.04 -39.03 -19.18
CA PRO A 303 9.13 -39.65 -19.95
C PRO A 303 9.38 -39.04 -21.34
N ALA A 304 8.39 -38.34 -21.87
CA ALA A 304 8.45 -37.64 -23.15
C ALA A 304 9.09 -36.26 -23.07
N VAL A 305 9.32 -35.71 -21.86
CA VAL A 305 9.85 -34.37 -21.66
C VAL A 305 11.32 -34.45 -21.24
N SER A 306 12.23 -34.08 -22.15
CA SER A 306 13.65 -33.96 -21.81
C SER A 306 13.92 -32.69 -21.00
N GLU A 307 14.99 -32.69 -20.20
CA GLU A 307 15.41 -31.52 -19.40
C GLU A 307 15.64 -30.26 -20.26
N ASN A 308 16.28 -30.42 -21.43
CA ASN A 308 16.49 -29.30 -22.37
C ASN A 308 15.15 -28.78 -22.94
N MET A 309 14.23 -29.69 -23.28
CA MET A 309 12.90 -29.30 -23.75
C MET A 309 12.11 -28.57 -22.65
N PHE A 310 12.12 -29.11 -21.43
CA PHE A 310 11.51 -28.47 -20.26
C PHE A 310 12.06 -27.06 -20.06
N ASN A 311 13.39 -26.90 -20.07
CA ASN A 311 14.05 -25.61 -19.87
C ASN A 311 13.60 -24.54 -20.88
N GLN A 312 13.32 -24.93 -22.11
CA GLN A 312 12.86 -24.04 -23.19
C GLN A 312 11.35 -23.76 -23.15
N MET A 313 10.52 -24.71 -22.67
CA MET A 313 9.07 -24.53 -22.60
C MET A 313 8.58 -23.96 -21.26
N ARG A 314 9.39 -24.01 -20.18
CA ARG A 314 8.91 -23.74 -18.80
C ARG A 314 8.29 -22.36 -18.61
N ASP A 315 8.74 -21.37 -19.36
CA ASP A 315 8.25 -20.00 -19.27
C ASP A 315 6.94 -19.81 -20.05
N SER A 316 6.64 -20.68 -21.02
CA SER A 316 5.43 -20.64 -21.86
C SER A 316 4.31 -21.56 -21.38
N ILE A 317 4.46 -22.19 -20.22
CA ILE A 317 3.49 -23.13 -19.65
C ILE A 317 3.06 -22.75 -18.24
N SER A 318 1.86 -23.16 -17.86
CA SER A 318 1.30 -22.98 -16.52
C SER A 318 0.52 -24.24 -16.09
N THR A 319 0.26 -24.38 -14.80
CA THR A 319 -0.66 -25.38 -14.22
C THR A 319 -1.93 -24.74 -13.66
N GLU A 320 -2.06 -23.42 -13.79
CA GLU A 320 -3.14 -22.67 -13.19
C GLU A 320 -4.27 -22.45 -14.19
N ASP A 321 -5.39 -23.08 -13.89
CA ASP A 321 -6.62 -23.02 -14.67
C ASP A 321 -7.35 -21.70 -14.35
N GLU A 322 -6.94 -20.63 -15.01
CA GLU A 322 -7.73 -19.40 -15.12
C GLU A 322 -8.54 -19.37 -16.44
N GLU A 323 -8.49 -20.45 -17.25
CA GLU A 323 -9.27 -20.57 -18.50
C GLU A 323 -10.79 -20.67 -18.27
N GLY A 324 -11.24 -20.85 -17.02
CA GLY A 324 -12.65 -21.00 -16.67
C GLY A 324 -13.42 -19.73 -16.26
N LYS A 325 -12.77 -18.56 -16.08
CA LYS A 325 -13.47 -17.36 -15.60
C LYS A 325 -14.12 -16.58 -16.73
N VAL A 326 -15.42 -16.37 -16.62
CA VAL A 326 -16.20 -15.56 -17.56
C VAL A 326 -15.98 -14.09 -17.23
N ASN A 327 -15.40 -13.32 -18.15
CA ASN A 327 -15.24 -11.90 -17.93
C ASN A 327 -16.57 -11.15 -18.08
N ILE A 328 -17.14 -10.62 -17.00
CA ILE A 328 -18.43 -9.89 -17.03
C ILE A 328 -18.43 -8.62 -17.89
N ASN A 329 -17.29 -8.02 -18.17
CA ASN A 329 -17.21 -6.83 -19.01
C ASN A 329 -17.23 -7.13 -20.50
N THR A 330 -16.88 -8.34 -20.91
CA THR A 330 -16.76 -8.74 -22.33
C THR A 330 -17.66 -9.90 -22.70
N ALA A 331 -18.08 -10.71 -21.73
CA ALA A 331 -18.88 -11.90 -21.94
C ALA A 331 -20.21 -11.57 -22.61
N ASP A 332 -20.61 -12.41 -23.56
CA ASP A 332 -21.94 -12.37 -24.15
C ASP A 332 -22.97 -13.05 -23.22
N ALA A 333 -24.25 -12.92 -23.57
CA ALA A 333 -25.34 -13.46 -22.76
C ALA A 333 -25.26 -14.99 -22.60
N SER A 334 -24.67 -15.71 -23.56
CA SER A 334 -24.54 -17.17 -23.51
C SER A 334 -23.40 -17.59 -22.59
N GLN A 335 -22.28 -16.86 -22.63
CA GLN A 335 -21.15 -17.03 -21.73
C GLN A 335 -21.54 -16.71 -20.27
N LEU A 336 -22.33 -15.66 -20.03
CA LEU A 336 -22.85 -15.36 -18.70
C LEU A 336 -23.82 -16.44 -18.19
N GLN A 337 -24.69 -16.97 -19.05
CA GLN A 337 -25.60 -18.07 -18.71
C GLN A 337 -24.90 -19.41 -18.42
N SER A 338 -23.63 -19.56 -18.82
CA SER A 338 -22.83 -20.74 -18.46
C SER A 338 -22.42 -20.75 -16.98
N LEU A 339 -22.58 -19.62 -16.27
CA LEU A 339 -22.25 -19.49 -14.86
C LEU A 339 -23.38 -20.07 -13.97
N PRO A 340 -23.03 -20.72 -12.84
CA PRO A 340 -24.02 -21.19 -11.88
C PRO A 340 -24.88 -20.03 -11.37
N SER A 341 -26.19 -20.26 -11.22
CA SER A 341 -27.17 -19.25 -10.78
C SER A 341 -27.36 -18.03 -11.71
N MET A 342 -26.81 -18.02 -12.93
CA MET A 342 -27.10 -16.97 -13.92
C MET A 342 -28.15 -17.43 -14.93
N ASP A 343 -29.37 -16.92 -14.77
CA ASP A 343 -30.40 -17.04 -15.80
C ASP A 343 -30.29 -15.95 -16.87
N GLN A 344 -31.08 -16.09 -17.94
CA GLN A 344 -31.11 -15.13 -19.04
C GLN A 344 -31.41 -13.69 -18.58
N GLY A 345 -32.31 -13.52 -17.59
CA GLY A 345 -32.66 -12.19 -17.07
C GLY A 345 -31.47 -11.54 -16.36
N VAL A 346 -30.75 -12.31 -15.54
CA VAL A 346 -29.51 -11.87 -14.87
C VAL A 346 -28.43 -11.48 -15.87
N ALA A 347 -28.20 -12.32 -16.88
CA ALA A 347 -27.21 -12.05 -17.91
C ALA A 347 -27.52 -10.75 -18.69
N GLU A 348 -28.79 -10.55 -19.06
CA GLU A 348 -29.23 -9.33 -19.76
C GLU A 348 -29.14 -8.07 -18.88
N ASP A 349 -29.43 -8.17 -17.58
CA ASP A 349 -29.31 -7.06 -16.65
C ASP A 349 -27.83 -6.65 -16.43
N ILE A 350 -26.91 -7.61 -16.38
CA ILE A 350 -25.47 -7.35 -16.29
C ILE A 350 -24.95 -6.62 -17.53
N ILE A 351 -25.35 -7.08 -18.73
CA ILE A 351 -25.00 -6.42 -20.00
C ILE A 351 -25.56 -5.00 -20.04
N ARG A 352 -26.84 -4.83 -19.67
CA ARG A 352 -27.48 -3.52 -19.64
C ARG A 352 -26.81 -2.56 -18.65
N TYR A 353 -26.37 -3.07 -17.50
CA TYR A 353 -25.66 -2.27 -16.52
C TYR A 353 -24.32 -1.78 -17.08
N ARG A 354 -23.47 -2.68 -17.60
CA ARG A 354 -22.16 -2.27 -18.15
C ARG A 354 -22.28 -1.30 -19.33
N ASP A 355 -23.29 -1.48 -20.17
CA ASP A 355 -23.53 -0.63 -21.34
C ASP A 355 -24.02 0.78 -20.96
N SER A 356 -24.65 0.94 -19.79
CA SER A 356 -25.28 2.20 -19.36
C SER A 356 -24.54 2.94 -18.24
N GLN A 357 -23.82 2.22 -17.37
CA GLN A 357 -23.12 2.77 -16.20
C GLN A 357 -21.58 2.67 -16.31
N GLY A 358 -21.06 2.01 -17.36
CA GLY A 358 -19.63 1.74 -17.53
C GLY A 358 -19.22 0.36 -17.05
N GLN A 359 -17.99 -0.03 -17.38
CA GLN A 359 -17.42 -1.34 -17.05
C GLN A 359 -17.33 -1.56 -15.54
N PHE A 360 -17.51 -2.81 -15.12
CA PHE A 360 -17.31 -3.27 -13.74
C PHE A 360 -15.81 -3.26 -13.42
N ASN A 361 -15.39 -2.51 -12.40
CA ASN A 361 -13.98 -2.47 -12.00
C ASN A 361 -13.67 -3.53 -10.94
N ASN A 362 -14.69 -3.90 -10.16
CA ASN A 362 -14.65 -4.93 -9.14
C ASN A 362 -15.81 -5.93 -9.35
N ILE A 363 -15.58 -7.21 -9.03
CA ILE A 363 -16.61 -8.27 -9.00
C ILE A 363 -17.79 -7.86 -8.10
N ASP A 364 -17.55 -7.12 -7.02
CA ASP A 364 -18.60 -6.57 -6.15
C ASP A 364 -19.55 -5.60 -6.88
N ASP A 365 -19.10 -4.94 -7.96
CA ASP A 365 -19.89 -3.97 -8.70
C ASP A 365 -21.11 -4.62 -9.39
N ILE A 366 -21.08 -5.94 -9.61
CA ILE A 366 -22.22 -6.73 -10.11
C ILE A 366 -23.45 -6.56 -9.20
N ARG A 367 -23.25 -6.32 -7.90
CA ARG A 367 -24.35 -6.10 -6.94
C ARG A 367 -25.14 -4.83 -7.25
N ASN A 368 -24.49 -3.85 -7.87
CA ASN A 368 -25.12 -2.59 -8.25
C ASN A 368 -26.08 -2.78 -9.43
N ALA A 369 -25.92 -3.87 -10.20
CA ALA A 369 -26.92 -4.30 -11.18
C ALA A 369 -28.21 -4.85 -10.52
N LYS A 370 -28.29 -4.92 -9.18
CA LYS A 370 -29.46 -5.30 -8.35
C LYS A 370 -29.99 -6.73 -8.53
N VAL A 371 -29.25 -7.61 -9.19
CA VAL A 371 -29.83 -8.88 -9.68
C VAL A 371 -29.13 -10.12 -9.08
N VAL A 372 -27.98 -9.97 -8.43
CA VAL A 372 -27.25 -11.09 -7.81
C VAL A 372 -27.32 -11.00 -6.28
N ASN A 373 -27.73 -12.10 -5.62
CA ASN A 373 -27.83 -12.17 -4.16
C ASN A 373 -26.48 -12.57 -3.50
N LEU A 374 -26.44 -12.59 -2.16
CA LEU A 374 -25.25 -12.89 -1.36
C LEU A 374 -24.71 -14.31 -1.54
N ASP A 375 -25.57 -15.28 -1.79
CA ASP A 375 -25.17 -16.68 -1.91
C ASP A 375 -24.73 -17.03 -3.34
N ASP A 376 -25.34 -16.41 -4.36
CA ASP A 376 -24.89 -16.49 -5.75
C ASP A 376 -23.52 -15.83 -5.94
N MET A 377 -23.25 -14.73 -5.23
CA MET A 377 -21.95 -14.07 -5.23
C MET A 377 -20.80 -14.97 -4.77
N LYS A 378 -21.03 -15.88 -3.81
CA LYS A 378 -19.99 -16.81 -3.34
C LYS A 378 -19.57 -17.81 -4.42
N VAL A 379 -20.51 -18.19 -5.28
CA VAL A 379 -20.24 -19.13 -6.39
C VAL A 379 -19.68 -18.40 -7.60
N LEU A 380 -20.11 -17.16 -7.83
CA LEU A 380 -19.68 -16.34 -8.96
C LEU A 380 -18.31 -15.72 -8.75
N SER A 381 -17.88 -15.41 -7.51
CA SER A 381 -16.57 -14.79 -7.25
C SER A 381 -15.37 -15.60 -7.71
N ASP A 382 -15.55 -16.92 -7.85
CA ASP A 382 -14.50 -17.83 -8.31
C ASP A 382 -14.59 -18.14 -9.81
N LYS A 383 -15.71 -17.81 -10.47
CA LYS A 383 -15.98 -18.11 -11.89
C LYS A 383 -16.08 -16.89 -12.79
N VAL A 384 -15.90 -15.71 -12.23
CA VAL A 384 -16.12 -14.43 -12.92
C VAL A 384 -14.89 -13.55 -12.76
N ALA A 385 -14.51 -12.86 -13.83
CA ALA A 385 -13.44 -11.87 -13.83
C ALA A 385 -13.95 -10.51 -14.35
N THR A 386 -13.33 -9.41 -13.94
CA THR A 386 -13.61 -8.08 -14.51
C THR A 386 -12.68 -7.76 -15.69
N THR A 387 -11.64 -8.57 -15.90
CA THR A 387 -10.71 -8.46 -17.02
C THR A 387 -10.58 -9.83 -17.69
N ASN A 388 -10.17 -9.87 -18.96
CA ASN A 388 -9.85 -11.11 -19.66
C ASN A 388 -8.45 -11.62 -19.26
N GLU A 389 -7.83 -10.99 -18.27
CA GLU A 389 -6.46 -11.22 -17.89
C GLU A 389 -6.43 -12.44 -16.98
N GLN A 390 -5.71 -13.46 -17.42
CA GLN A 390 -5.35 -14.58 -16.55
C GLN A 390 -4.30 -14.06 -15.58
N VAL A 391 -4.75 -13.55 -14.45
CA VAL A 391 -3.88 -13.10 -13.36
C VAL A 391 -3.79 -14.20 -12.33
N VAL A 392 -2.56 -14.52 -11.98
CA VAL A 392 -2.24 -15.45 -10.91
C VAL A 392 -1.94 -14.65 -9.66
N ALA A 393 -2.60 -14.98 -8.55
CA ALA A 393 -2.34 -14.32 -7.27
C ALA A 393 -1.29 -15.08 -6.44
N GLY A 394 -0.55 -14.36 -5.61
CA GLY A 394 0.28 -14.96 -4.57
C GLY A 394 1.70 -15.31 -4.96
N LYS A 395 2.17 -14.85 -6.12
CA LYS A 395 3.57 -15.00 -6.52
C LYS A 395 4.48 -14.05 -5.75
N ILE A 396 5.67 -14.52 -5.44
CA ILE A 396 6.74 -13.76 -4.78
C ILE A 396 7.78 -13.37 -5.81
N ASN A 397 8.07 -12.08 -5.94
CA ASN A 397 9.10 -11.62 -6.87
C ASN A 397 10.50 -11.91 -6.31
N VAL A 398 11.22 -12.85 -6.94
CA VAL A 398 12.56 -13.28 -6.49
C VAL A 398 13.63 -12.21 -6.66
N ASN A 399 13.36 -11.15 -7.43
CA ASN A 399 14.29 -10.04 -7.64
C ASN A 399 14.18 -8.94 -6.57
N THR A 400 13.08 -8.92 -5.81
CA THR A 400 12.78 -7.86 -4.82
C THR A 400 12.51 -8.40 -3.42
N ALA A 401 12.02 -9.64 -3.28
CA ALA A 401 11.71 -10.26 -2.00
C ALA A 401 12.96 -10.39 -1.11
N PRO A 402 12.89 -10.03 0.19
CA PRO A 402 14.02 -10.19 1.09
C PRO A 402 14.25 -11.67 1.46
N ALA A 403 15.45 -12.01 1.95
CA ALA A 403 15.83 -13.39 2.27
C ALA A 403 14.88 -14.03 3.29
N GLU A 404 14.40 -13.25 4.27
CA GLU A 404 13.49 -13.70 5.31
C GLU A 404 12.09 -14.05 4.78
N ILE A 405 11.71 -13.54 3.61
CA ILE A 405 10.47 -13.90 2.92
C ILE A 405 10.69 -15.12 2.03
N LEU A 406 11.83 -15.19 1.34
CA LEU A 406 12.20 -16.33 0.49
C LEU A 406 12.37 -17.64 1.28
N GLN A 407 12.90 -17.58 2.50
CA GLN A 407 13.03 -18.75 3.39
C GLN A 407 11.66 -19.36 3.80
N LEU A 408 10.55 -18.63 3.63
CA LEU A 408 9.21 -19.12 3.96
C LEU A 408 8.63 -20.03 2.88
N LEU A 409 9.24 -20.04 1.69
CA LEU A 409 8.82 -20.91 0.60
C LEU A 409 9.11 -22.39 0.93
N PRO A 410 8.28 -23.34 0.46
CA PRO A 410 8.50 -24.75 0.72
C PRO A 410 9.86 -25.25 0.21
N GLY A 411 10.59 -26.00 1.04
CA GLY A 411 11.91 -26.54 0.68
C GLY A 411 13.06 -25.52 0.72
N MET A 412 12.79 -24.27 1.09
CA MET A 412 13.81 -23.24 1.28
C MET A 412 14.35 -23.23 2.71
N ASP A 413 15.65 -22.97 2.83
CA ASP A 413 16.33 -22.65 4.09
C ASP A 413 17.03 -21.30 3.96
N GLU A 414 17.59 -20.80 5.06
CA GLU A 414 18.30 -19.52 5.10
C GLU A 414 19.46 -19.48 4.09
N THR A 415 20.17 -20.59 3.91
CA THR A 415 21.32 -20.66 2.99
C THR A 415 20.87 -20.53 1.54
N LYS A 416 19.81 -21.24 1.15
CA LYS A 416 19.20 -21.16 -0.19
C LYS A 416 18.60 -19.78 -0.45
N ALA A 417 17.91 -19.20 0.52
CA ALA A 417 17.34 -17.86 0.42
C ALA A 417 18.44 -16.81 0.21
N GLN A 418 19.51 -16.90 1.00
CA GLN A 418 20.67 -16.01 0.86
C GLN A 418 21.40 -16.22 -0.48
N ALA A 419 21.48 -17.47 -0.97
CA ALA A 419 22.06 -17.76 -2.29
C ALA A 419 21.28 -17.09 -3.42
N ILE A 420 19.94 -17.04 -3.36
CA ILE A 420 19.12 -16.30 -4.33
C ILE A 420 19.44 -14.81 -4.28
N VAL A 421 19.51 -14.22 -3.08
CA VAL A 421 19.82 -12.79 -2.89
C VAL A 421 21.22 -12.47 -3.43
N SER A 422 22.23 -13.28 -3.10
CA SER A 422 23.58 -13.09 -3.61
C SER A 422 23.67 -13.29 -5.13
N TYR A 423 22.91 -14.23 -5.69
CA TYR A 423 22.86 -14.45 -7.14
C TYR A 423 22.32 -13.21 -7.87
N ARG A 424 21.20 -12.64 -7.41
CA ARG A 424 20.58 -11.47 -8.07
C ARG A 424 21.37 -10.17 -7.89
N GLU A 425 22.11 -10.04 -6.79
CA GLU A 425 22.95 -8.86 -6.49
C GLU A 425 24.32 -8.90 -7.18
N THR A 426 24.64 -10.00 -7.88
CA THR A 426 25.87 -10.09 -8.64
C THR A 426 25.76 -9.17 -9.88
N ASN A 427 26.50 -8.06 -9.88
CA ASN A 427 26.47 -7.08 -10.96
C ASN A 427 26.89 -7.70 -12.31
N THR A 428 25.97 -7.69 -13.28
CA THR A 428 26.31 -7.71 -14.71
C THR A 428 26.74 -6.32 -15.14
N ASP A 429 27.89 -5.85 -14.63
CA ASP A 429 28.47 -4.56 -15.00
C ASP A 429 28.99 -4.60 -16.44
N THR A 430 28.08 -4.58 -17.42
CA THR A 430 28.31 -4.08 -18.78
C THR A 430 26.97 -3.66 -19.40
N GLY A 431 26.68 -2.37 -19.31
CA GLY A 431 25.74 -1.72 -20.20
C GLY A 431 26.20 -1.86 -21.65
N GLN A 432 25.82 -2.95 -22.31
CA GLN A 432 25.74 -3.10 -23.75
C GLN A 432 25.12 -4.46 -24.08
N SER A 433 23.86 -4.41 -24.53
CA SER A 433 23.23 -5.32 -25.50
C SER A 433 24.12 -6.47 -26.00
N GLN A 434 24.10 -7.60 -25.31
CA GLN A 434 24.38 -8.89 -25.92
C GLN A 434 23.24 -9.86 -25.62
N ARG A 435 22.12 -9.63 -26.34
CA ARG A 435 21.24 -10.73 -26.74
C ARG A 435 22.05 -11.64 -27.66
N SER A 436 22.76 -12.62 -27.08
CA SER A 436 22.98 -13.97 -27.63
C SER A 436 24.19 -14.62 -26.96
N GLN A 437 24.00 -15.91 -26.64
CA GLN A 437 24.98 -16.97 -26.38
C GLN A 437 25.35 -17.25 -24.91
N GLY A 438 24.68 -18.29 -24.37
CA GLY A 438 25.39 -19.45 -23.85
C GLY A 438 25.77 -19.44 -22.37
N ALA A 439 24.90 -20.03 -21.55
CA ALA A 439 25.22 -21.00 -20.50
C ALA A 439 26.35 -20.75 -19.47
N ASN A 440 26.81 -19.52 -19.24
CA ASN A 440 27.69 -19.16 -18.11
C ASN A 440 27.56 -17.67 -17.74
N GLN A 441 26.34 -17.18 -17.52
CA GLN A 441 26.15 -15.88 -16.88
C GLN A 441 26.33 -16.05 -15.36
N GLN A 442 27.40 -15.43 -14.84
CA GLN A 442 27.77 -15.45 -13.44
C GLN A 442 26.91 -14.41 -12.71
N GLY A 443 25.65 -14.76 -12.42
CA GLY A 443 24.68 -13.98 -11.63
C GLY A 443 24.06 -12.77 -12.34
N GLY A 444 23.08 -12.16 -11.68
CA GLY A 444 22.27 -11.02 -12.15
C GLY A 444 20.78 -11.18 -11.83
N PRO A 445 19.95 -10.13 -12.01
CA PRO A 445 18.50 -10.24 -11.85
C PRO A 445 17.90 -11.39 -12.68
N PHE A 446 16.95 -12.10 -12.11
CA PHE A 446 16.25 -13.19 -12.76
C PHE A 446 15.34 -12.65 -13.86
N GLU A 447 15.50 -13.14 -15.08
CA GLU A 447 14.65 -12.79 -16.24
C GLU A 447 13.57 -13.86 -16.50
N ASN A 448 13.74 -15.04 -15.92
CA ASN A 448 12.78 -16.13 -15.94
C ASN A 448 12.93 -16.99 -14.69
N SER A 449 11.85 -17.67 -14.32
CA SER A 449 11.84 -18.58 -13.16
C SER A 449 12.89 -19.70 -13.28
N GLY A 450 13.26 -20.04 -14.51
CA GLY A 450 14.18 -21.12 -14.81
C GLY A 450 15.62 -20.95 -14.38
N GLN A 451 16.07 -19.70 -14.29
CA GLN A 451 17.40 -19.35 -13.81
C GLN A 451 17.61 -19.70 -12.33
N LEU A 452 16.54 -20.00 -11.57
CA LEU A 452 16.64 -20.49 -10.19
C LEU A 452 17.43 -21.80 -10.08
N LEU A 453 17.43 -22.66 -11.10
CA LEU A 453 18.25 -23.88 -11.11
C LEU A 453 19.77 -23.60 -11.24
N ASN A 454 20.15 -22.38 -11.59
CA ASN A 454 21.55 -21.96 -11.63
C ASN A 454 22.06 -21.49 -10.25
N VAL A 455 21.15 -21.34 -9.27
CA VAL A 455 21.49 -20.89 -7.92
C VAL A 455 22.05 -22.06 -7.11
N GLU A 456 23.16 -21.83 -6.43
CA GLU A 456 23.77 -22.84 -5.57
C GLU A 456 22.79 -23.30 -4.47
N GLY A 457 22.60 -24.62 -4.34
CA GLY A 457 21.71 -25.22 -3.34
C GLY A 457 20.24 -25.36 -3.76
N ILE A 458 19.82 -24.77 -4.89
CA ILE A 458 18.49 -25.02 -5.46
C ILE A 458 18.56 -26.25 -6.36
N ASP A 459 18.08 -27.38 -5.83
CA ASP A 459 17.92 -28.63 -6.59
C ASP A 459 16.55 -28.70 -7.29
N GLU A 460 16.37 -29.70 -8.14
CA GLU A 460 15.13 -29.92 -8.90
C GLU A 460 13.91 -30.07 -7.99
N ASN A 461 14.07 -30.72 -6.83
CA ASN A 461 12.99 -30.92 -5.86
C ASN A 461 12.55 -29.58 -5.24
N THR A 462 13.50 -28.76 -4.81
CA THR A 462 13.22 -27.42 -4.28
C THR A 462 12.58 -26.56 -5.36
N PHE A 463 13.13 -26.57 -6.58
CA PHE A 463 12.60 -25.85 -7.72
C PHE A 463 11.14 -26.21 -8.02
N ARG A 464 10.80 -27.50 -8.05
CA ARG A 464 9.43 -28.01 -8.27
C ARG A 464 8.43 -27.43 -7.27
N GLN A 465 8.84 -27.27 -6.02
CA GLN A 465 8.00 -26.75 -4.94
C GLN A 465 7.80 -25.24 -5.01
N ILE A 466 8.81 -24.49 -5.44
CA ILE A 466 8.77 -23.01 -5.39
C ILE A 466 8.39 -22.36 -6.72
N VAL A 467 8.58 -23.02 -7.87
CA VAL A 467 8.38 -22.41 -9.20
C VAL A 467 6.95 -21.90 -9.41
N GLY A 468 5.96 -22.56 -8.79
CA GLY A 468 4.56 -22.15 -8.78
C GLY A 468 4.24 -21.03 -7.77
N LEU A 469 5.21 -20.54 -7.01
CA LEU A 469 5.02 -19.51 -5.98
C LEU A 469 5.85 -18.26 -6.24
N VAL A 470 6.63 -18.24 -7.32
CA VAL A 470 7.58 -17.17 -7.62
C VAL A 470 7.29 -16.48 -8.95
N THR A 471 7.68 -15.22 -9.03
CA THR A 471 7.70 -14.41 -10.25
C THR A 471 9.01 -13.63 -10.32
N TYR A 472 9.26 -12.99 -11.45
CA TYR A 472 10.42 -12.12 -11.70
C TYR A 472 9.99 -10.71 -12.14
N ARG A 473 8.67 -10.48 -12.23
CA ARG A 473 8.04 -9.20 -12.55
C ARG A 473 7.14 -8.74 -11.40
N ALA A 474 7.09 -7.44 -11.23
CA ALA A 474 6.19 -6.74 -10.32
C ALA A 474 5.03 -6.16 -11.13
N TYR A 475 3.80 -6.52 -10.80
CA TYR A 475 2.62 -5.90 -11.41
C TYR A 475 1.88 -4.98 -10.44
N ALA A 476 2.15 -5.11 -9.14
CA ALA A 476 1.56 -4.30 -8.11
C ALA A 476 2.64 -3.58 -7.30
N PHE A 477 2.52 -2.26 -7.19
CA PHE A 477 3.46 -1.42 -6.48
C PHE A 477 2.73 -0.57 -5.44
N MET A 478 3.27 -0.50 -4.23
CA MET A 478 2.92 0.52 -3.26
C MET A 478 3.82 1.73 -3.45
N VAL A 479 3.21 2.90 -3.60
CA VAL A 479 3.90 4.15 -3.87
C VAL A 479 3.54 5.15 -2.80
N ASP A 480 4.52 5.48 -1.98
CA ASP A 480 4.45 6.52 -0.98
C ASP A 480 5.10 7.79 -1.53
N SER A 481 4.30 8.81 -1.82
CA SER A 481 4.80 10.10 -2.25
C SER A 481 4.56 11.18 -1.20
N GLU A 482 5.59 11.97 -0.95
CA GLU A 482 5.68 12.98 0.09
C GLU A 482 5.99 14.34 -0.52
N GLY A 483 5.22 15.35 -0.15
CA GLY A 483 5.48 16.75 -0.45
C GLY A 483 6.33 17.34 0.65
N VAL A 484 7.52 17.79 0.28
CA VAL A 484 8.59 18.12 1.23
C VAL A 484 8.81 19.63 1.27
N ALA A 485 8.86 20.19 2.47
CA ALA A 485 9.26 21.57 2.70
C ALA A 485 10.77 21.77 2.53
N LYS A 486 11.21 23.03 2.45
CA LYS A 486 12.64 23.40 2.28
C LYS A 486 13.54 22.90 3.42
N ASP A 487 12.98 22.58 4.59
CA ASP A 487 13.68 22.00 5.73
C ASP A 487 13.65 20.46 5.73
N ASN A 488 13.33 19.85 4.58
CA ASN A 488 13.23 18.40 4.36
C ASN A 488 12.15 17.70 5.22
N LYS A 489 11.18 18.46 5.76
CA LYS A 489 10.05 17.89 6.47
C LYS A 489 8.90 17.57 5.53
N THR A 490 8.32 16.39 5.71
CA THR A 490 7.09 15.97 5.03
C THR A 490 5.92 16.81 5.54
N VAL A 491 5.28 17.55 4.64
CA VAL A 491 4.13 18.42 4.95
C VAL A 491 2.81 17.77 4.58
N ALA A 492 2.79 16.97 3.50
CA ALA A 492 1.64 16.21 3.04
C ALA A 492 2.13 14.94 2.34
N SER A 493 1.32 13.88 2.33
CA SER A 493 1.67 12.66 1.60
C SER A 493 0.45 11.96 1.00
N CYS A 494 0.70 11.18 -0.04
CA CYS A 494 -0.26 10.26 -0.62
C CYS A 494 0.40 8.88 -0.80
N THR A 495 -0.35 7.85 -0.43
CA THR A 495 0.01 6.45 -0.63
C THR A 495 -0.97 5.86 -1.63
N ALA A 496 -0.46 5.20 -2.66
CA ALA A 496 -1.27 4.50 -3.65
C ALA A 496 -0.79 3.06 -3.84
N ILE A 497 -1.72 2.12 -4.02
CA ILE A 497 -1.38 0.81 -4.58
C ILE A 497 -1.77 0.84 -6.04
N ILE A 498 -0.77 0.62 -6.89
CA ILE A 498 -0.85 0.75 -8.32
C ILE A 498 -0.75 -0.65 -8.92
N ASP A 499 -1.60 -0.95 -9.89
CA ASP A 499 -1.67 -2.24 -10.58
C ASP A 499 -1.50 -2.01 -12.10
N ARG A 500 -0.46 -2.61 -12.68
CA ARG A 500 -0.12 -2.56 -14.11
C ARG A 500 -0.45 -3.84 -14.88
N THR A 501 -1.34 -4.69 -14.36
CA THR A 501 -1.87 -5.85 -15.08
C THR A 501 -2.64 -5.46 -16.35
N GLY A 502 -3.23 -4.27 -16.40
CA GLY A 502 -3.84 -3.76 -17.64
C GLY A 502 -2.85 -3.64 -18.79
N ASN A 503 -3.16 -4.19 -19.97
CA ASN A 503 -2.30 -4.13 -21.18
C ASN A 503 -1.94 -2.73 -21.71
N ASP A 504 -2.35 -1.64 -21.04
CA ASP A 504 -1.99 -0.24 -21.33
C ASP A 504 -2.53 0.74 -20.25
N THR A 505 -3.35 0.24 -19.31
CA THR A 505 -3.96 1.05 -18.26
C THR A 505 -3.44 0.64 -16.89
N ILE A 506 -2.71 1.56 -16.26
CA ILE A 506 -2.37 1.47 -14.85
C ILE A 506 -3.60 1.85 -14.02
N GLN A 507 -3.99 0.98 -13.08
CA GLN A 507 -5.11 1.20 -12.17
C GLN A 507 -4.62 1.51 -10.76
N ILE A 508 -5.29 2.44 -10.07
CA ILE A 508 -5.06 2.70 -8.65
C ILE A 508 -6.08 1.87 -7.86
N LYS A 509 -5.61 0.81 -7.18
CA LYS A 509 -6.47 -0.09 -6.38
C LYS A 509 -6.76 0.49 -4.99
N LEU A 510 -5.81 1.23 -4.43
CA LEU A 510 -5.95 1.88 -3.13
C LEU A 510 -5.40 3.30 -3.19
N TRP A 511 -6.11 4.22 -2.55
CA TRP A 511 -5.69 5.61 -2.39
C TRP A 511 -5.82 6.05 -0.94
N LYS A 512 -4.76 6.58 -0.37
CA LYS A 512 -4.76 7.18 0.97
C LYS A 512 -4.02 8.51 0.92
N GLN A 513 -4.65 9.54 1.48
CA GLN A 513 -4.04 10.87 1.62
C GLN A 513 -3.87 11.21 3.10
N ARG A 514 -2.73 11.81 3.45
CA ARG A 514 -2.43 12.31 4.80
C ARG A 514 -2.09 13.80 4.72
N TRP A 515 -2.65 14.56 5.67
CA TRP A 515 -2.63 16.02 5.70
C TRP A 515 -1.68 16.59 6.73
#